data_AF-A0A4Y2IGD3-F1
#
_entry.id   AF-A0A4Y2IGD3-F1
#
_cell.length_a   1.000
_cell.length_b   1.000
_cell.length_c   1.000
_cell.angle_alpha   90.00
_cell.angle_beta   90.00
_cell.angle_gamma   90.00
#
_symmetry.space_group_name_H-M   'P 1'
#
loop_
_entity.id
_entity.type
_entity.pdbx_description
1 polymer ?
#
loop_
_entity_poly.entity_id
_entity_poly.type
_entity_poly.pdbx_seq_one_letter_code
_entity_poly.pdbx_strand_id
1 'polypeptide(L)'
;MRKQLVLLQIEENGEGAPCNFNASVWNRSSGKKLVYEWFKRFRDRQKTVDDEQFLLNRLANAAIDIYAMASILSRATFSLNKNVPSADYEEKLVNVYCDEAYERVFQHLGVLKSRSKLKNFEFMRAVSLDVANTGGPLQLNPLGV
;
A
#
# COMPACT_ATOMS: atom_id res chain seq x y z
N MET A 1 -20.85 12.38 30.26
CA MET A 1 -19.73 11.49 30.64
C MET A 1 -18.58 11.75 29.69
N ARG A 2 -17.42 12.14 30.22
CA ARG A 2 -16.20 12.41 29.46
C ARG A 2 -15.63 11.07 28.95
N LYS A 3 -15.71 10.79 27.64
CA LYS A 3 -14.90 9.71 27.05
C LYS A 3 -13.49 10.23 26.79
N GLN A 4 -12.54 9.49 27.36
CA GLN A 4 -11.12 9.74 27.50
C GLN A 4 -10.36 9.89 26.17
N LEU A 5 -9.17 10.49 26.29
CA LEU A 5 -8.13 10.57 25.27
C LEU A 5 -7.87 9.24 24.53
N VAL A 6 -7.78 9.36 23.20
CA VAL A 6 -6.73 8.82 22.31
C VAL A 6 -6.06 7.53 22.78
N LEU A 7 -6.61 6.40 22.34
CA LEU A 7 -5.90 5.17 22.01
C LEU A 7 -6.88 4.33 21.18
N LEU A 8 -6.37 3.66 20.15
CA LEU A 8 -7.10 2.80 19.22
C LEU A 8 -8.08 1.82 19.92
N GLN A 9 -9.32 2.23 20.19
CA GLN A 9 -10.43 1.37 20.63
C GLN A 9 -11.62 1.50 19.65
N ILE A 10 -12.02 0.35 19.07
CA ILE A 10 -13.15 0.13 18.18
C ILE A 10 -14.18 -0.27 19.22
N GLU A 11 -15.26 0.48 19.33
CA GLU A 11 -16.42 0.01 20.06
C GLU A 11 -17.25 -0.79 19.07
N GLU A 12 -17.39 -2.09 19.36
CA GLU A 12 -18.56 -2.86 18.95
C GLU A 12 -19.79 -2.16 19.51
N ASN A 13 -20.73 -1.78 18.65
CA ASN A 13 -22.16 -1.74 18.96
C ASN A 13 -22.91 -1.67 17.63
N GLY A 14 -23.64 -2.75 17.32
CA GLY A 14 -24.52 -2.78 16.16
C GLY A 14 -25.76 -1.92 16.43
N GLU A 15 -26.07 -1.04 15.49
CA GLU A 15 -27.40 -0.64 15.04
C GLU A 15 -27.25 0.26 13.81
N GLY A 16 -28.17 0.12 12.85
CA GLY A 16 -27.91 0.23 11.41
C GLY A 16 -27.77 1.63 10.81
N ALA A 17 -26.95 1.70 9.75
CA ALA A 17 -27.13 2.59 8.60
C ALA A 17 -26.59 1.89 7.33
N PRO A 18 -27.33 1.90 6.21
CA PRO A 18 -27.02 1.10 5.03
C PRO A 18 -26.03 1.84 4.11
N CYS A 19 -24.76 1.78 4.44
CA CYS A 19 -23.66 2.09 3.52
C CYS A 19 -22.80 0.83 3.44
N ASN A 20 -23.07 -0.03 2.45
CA ASN A 20 -22.35 -1.29 2.22
C ASN A 20 -20.92 -1.06 1.69
N PHE A 21 -20.09 -0.36 2.47
CA PHE A 21 -18.66 -0.43 2.38
C PHE A 21 -18.14 -0.87 3.74
N ASN A 22 -17.72 -2.12 3.80
CA ASN A 22 -17.49 -2.78 5.07
C ASN A 22 -16.14 -2.32 5.62
N ALA A 23 -16.13 -1.23 6.39
CA ALA A 23 -14.99 -0.85 7.24
C ALA A 23 -14.55 -2.01 8.18
N SER A 24 -15.42 -3.01 8.38
CA SER A 24 -15.07 -4.27 9.08
C SER A 24 -14.19 -5.25 8.26
N VAL A 25 -14.05 -5.07 6.94
CA VAL A 25 -13.12 -5.87 6.09
C VAL A 25 -11.68 -5.45 6.34
N TRP A 26 -11.43 -4.19 6.72
CA TRP A 26 -10.22 -3.85 7.47
C TRP A 26 -10.41 -4.26 8.93
N ASN A 27 -10.58 -5.58 9.14
CA ASN A 27 -10.61 -6.16 10.47
C ASN A 27 -9.39 -5.60 11.20
N ARG A 28 -9.61 -4.97 12.35
CA ARG A 28 -8.57 -4.38 13.18
C ARG A 28 -7.44 -5.35 13.50
N SER A 29 -7.76 -6.65 13.44
CA SER A 29 -6.85 -7.78 13.51
C SER A 29 -5.96 -7.92 12.27
N SER A 30 -6.53 -7.80 11.06
CA SER A 30 -5.85 -7.92 9.77
C SER A 30 -4.95 -6.73 9.47
N GLY A 31 -5.40 -5.51 9.73
CA GLY A 31 -4.60 -4.30 9.52
C GLY A 31 -3.36 -4.25 10.42
N LYS A 32 -3.53 -4.52 11.72
CA LYS A 32 -2.41 -4.68 12.65
C LYS A 32 -1.50 -5.83 12.22
N LYS A 33 -2.05 -6.99 11.86
CA LYS A 33 -1.26 -8.16 11.43
C LYS A 33 -0.45 -7.87 10.16
N LEU A 34 -1.02 -7.15 9.19
CA LEU A 34 -0.29 -6.72 7.99
C LEU A 34 0.84 -5.74 8.33
N VAL A 35 0.61 -4.78 9.23
CA VAL A 35 1.64 -3.85 9.69
C VAL A 35 2.73 -4.56 10.50
N TYR A 36 2.39 -5.49 11.38
CA TYR A 36 3.36 -6.29 12.16
C TYR A 36 4.15 -7.27 11.28
N GLU A 37 3.48 -7.97 10.36
CA GLU A 37 4.14 -8.83 9.36
C GLU A 37 5.04 -8.01 8.45
N TRP A 38 4.62 -6.79 8.06
CA TRP A 38 5.44 -5.85 7.32
C TRP A 38 6.70 -5.47 8.12
N PHE A 39 6.55 -5.05 9.38
CA PHE A 39 7.67 -4.67 10.24
C PHE A 39 8.66 -5.83 10.46
N LYS A 40 8.12 -7.03 10.68
CA LYS A 40 8.92 -8.25 10.88
C LYS A 40 9.70 -8.62 9.61
N ARG A 41 9.02 -8.63 8.46
CA ARG A 41 9.60 -9.02 7.17
C ARG A 41 10.56 -7.96 6.60
N PHE A 42 10.40 -6.70 6.99
CA PHE A 42 11.33 -5.62 6.67
C PHE A 42 12.62 -5.73 7.50
N ARG A 43 12.49 -5.94 8.82
CA ARG A 43 13.62 -6.17 9.72
C ARG A 43 14.48 -7.38 9.31
N ASP A 44 13.84 -8.47 8.87
CA ASP A 44 14.56 -9.68 8.47
C ASP A 44 15.32 -9.51 7.14
N ARG A 45 14.88 -8.60 6.25
CA ARG A 45 15.54 -8.31 4.95
C ARG A 45 16.48 -7.11 4.96
N GLN A 46 16.60 -6.43 6.09
CA GLN A 46 17.46 -5.25 6.24
C GLN A 46 18.97 -5.56 6.11
N LYS A 47 19.36 -6.84 6.06
CA LYS A 47 20.77 -7.27 5.92
C LYS A 47 21.26 -7.43 4.46
N THR A 48 20.37 -7.35 3.46
CA THR A 48 20.71 -7.55 2.03
C THR A 48 20.11 -6.43 1.15
N VAL A 49 20.05 -5.21 1.68
CA VAL A 49 19.29 -4.09 1.11
C VAL A 49 19.86 -3.58 -0.22
N ASP A 50 21.17 -3.73 -0.43
CA ASP A 50 21.86 -3.13 -1.57
C ASP A 50 21.55 -3.85 -2.89
N ASP A 51 21.26 -5.16 -2.86
CA ASP A 51 21.08 -5.98 -4.07
C ASP A 51 19.61 -6.13 -4.54
N GLU A 52 18.62 -5.75 -3.73
CA GLU A 52 17.19 -5.97 -4.00
C GLU A 52 16.37 -4.68 -4.19
N GLN A 53 16.96 -3.63 -4.77
CA GLN A 53 16.34 -2.30 -4.89
C GLN A 53 14.94 -2.30 -5.55
N PHE A 54 14.72 -3.15 -6.55
CA PHE A 54 13.41 -3.27 -7.21
C PHE A 54 12.31 -3.78 -6.28
N LEU A 55 12.64 -4.73 -5.40
CA LEU A 55 11.69 -5.28 -4.42
C LEU A 55 11.41 -4.27 -3.33
N LEU A 56 12.45 -3.56 -2.88
CA LEU A 56 12.32 -2.50 -1.89
C LEU A 56 11.41 -1.37 -2.37
N ASN A 57 11.55 -0.94 -3.62
CA ASN A 57 10.68 0.08 -4.20
C ASN A 57 9.20 -0.35 -4.20
N ARG A 58 8.89 -1.61 -4.57
CA ARG A 58 7.51 -2.14 -4.50
C ARG A 58 6.98 -2.20 -3.08
N LEU A 59 7.82 -2.58 -2.11
CA LEU A 59 7.45 -2.61 -0.71
C LEU A 59 7.24 -1.22 -0.13
N ALA A 60 8.05 -0.24 -0.53
CA ALA A 60 7.94 1.16 -0.12
C ALA A 60 6.64 1.78 -0.64
N ASN A 61 6.29 1.56 -1.92
CA ASN A 61 5.02 2.05 -2.48
C ASN A 61 3.82 1.46 -1.72
N ALA A 62 3.84 0.15 -1.44
CA ALA A 62 2.78 -0.47 -0.62
C ALA A 62 2.70 0.13 0.79
N ALA A 63 3.84 0.44 1.41
CA ALA A 63 3.88 1.05 2.74
C ALA A 63 3.30 2.48 2.75
N ILE A 64 3.60 3.27 1.71
CA ILE A 64 3.07 4.63 1.55
C ILE A 64 1.55 4.58 1.43
N ASP A 65 1.00 3.71 0.58
CA ASP A 65 -0.45 3.56 0.42
C ASP A 65 -1.13 3.13 1.73
N ILE A 66 -0.53 2.18 2.48
CA ILE A 66 -1.06 1.75 3.79
C ILE A 66 -1.10 2.92 4.79
N TYR A 67 -0.03 3.71 4.85
CA TYR A 67 0.03 4.86 5.75
C TYR A 67 -0.96 5.97 5.34
N ALA A 68 -1.09 6.23 4.03
CA ALA A 68 -2.04 7.19 3.50
C ALA A 68 -3.49 6.78 3.85
N MET A 69 -3.87 5.53 3.60
CA MET A 69 -5.19 4.99 3.99
C MET A 69 -5.46 5.16 5.48
N ALA A 70 -4.51 4.80 6.34
CA ALA A 70 -4.67 4.96 7.79
C ALA A 70 -4.85 6.43 8.21
N SER A 71 -4.10 7.34 7.58
CA SER A 71 -4.14 8.77 7.89
C SER A 71 -5.47 9.41 7.49
N ILE A 72 -5.98 9.11 6.30
CA ILE A 72 -7.26 9.66 5.83
C ILE A 72 -8.46 9.04 6.56
N LEU A 73 -8.39 7.74 6.92
CA LEU A 73 -9.41 7.09 7.73
C LEU A 73 -9.49 7.73 9.12
N SER A 74 -8.33 7.98 9.74
CA SER A 74 -8.26 8.68 11.03
C SER A 74 -8.89 10.08 10.94
N ARG A 75 -8.60 10.81 9.86
CA ARG A 75 -9.19 12.13 9.61
C ARG A 75 -10.70 12.07 9.44
N ALA A 76 -11.23 11.23 8.55
CA ALA A 76 -12.67 11.14 8.32
C ALA A 76 -13.41 10.68 9.58
N THR A 77 -12.83 9.74 10.33
CA THR A 77 -13.37 9.32 11.65
C THR A 77 -13.42 10.50 12.63
N PHE A 78 -12.39 11.35 12.65
CA PHE A 78 -12.40 12.55 13.47
C PHE A 78 -13.48 13.55 13.04
N SER A 79 -13.64 13.77 11.73
CA SER A 79 -14.68 14.64 11.15
C SER A 79 -16.08 14.15 11.50
N LEU A 80 -16.34 12.84 11.38
CA LEU A 80 -17.59 12.19 11.77
C LEU A 80 -17.87 12.37 13.28
N ASN A 81 -16.87 12.10 14.13
CA ASN A 81 -17.00 12.28 15.59
C ASN A 81 -17.26 13.74 16.00
N LYS A 82 -16.80 14.71 15.21
CA LYS A 82 -17.02 16.14 15.43
C LYS A 82 -18.31 16.66 14.80
N ASN A 83 -19.05 15.83 14.06
CA ASN A 83 -20.25 16.21 13.31
C ASN A 83 -20.03 17.46 12.46
N VAL A 84 -18.88 17.53 11.77
CA VAL A 84 -18.63 18.63 10.84
C VAL A 84 -19.53 18.49 9.60
N PRO A 85 -19.99 19.59 8.99
CA PRO A 85 -20.90 19.52 7.84
C PRO A 85 -20.28 18.85 6.60
N SER A 86 -18.95 18.71 6.54
CA SER A 86 -18.24 18.01 5.48
C SER A 86 -18.09 16.50 5.71
N ALA A 87 -18.52 15.97 6.85
CA ALA A 87 -18.19 14.60 7.27
C ALA A 87 -18.69 13.53 6.28
N ASP A 88 -19.92 13.66 5.78
CA ASP A 88 -20.51 12.72 4.82
C ASP A 88 -19.78 12.71 3.47
N TYR A 89 -19.23 13.86 3.07
CA TYR A 89 -18.42 13.97 1.86
C TYR A 89 -17.04 13.34 2.06
N GLU A 90 -16.42 13.58 3.22
CA GLU A 90 -15.14 12.99 3.59
C GLU A 90 -15.23 11.46 3.69
N GLU A 91 -16.34 10.92 4.20
CA GLU A 91 -16.58 9.47 4.25
C GLU A 91 -16.58 8.86 2.83
N LYS A 92 -17.36 9.44 1.90
CA LYS A 92 -17.40 8.98 0.50
C LYS A 92 -16.04 9.04 -0.16
N LEU A 93 -15.31 10.12 0.04
CA LEU A 93 -13.97 10.30 -0.51
C LEU A 93 -12.99 9.25 0.01
N VAL A 94 -13.02 8.98 1.33
CA VAL A 94 -12.14 7.99 1.95
C VAL A 94 -12.47 6.58 1.48
N ASN A 95 -13.75 6.22 1.31
CA ASN A 95 -14.13 4.90 0.80
C ASN A 95 -13.55 4.66 -0.60
N VAL A 96 -13.76 5.59 -1.54
CA VAL A 96 -13.22 5.48 -2.91
C VAL A 96 -11.68 5.41 -2.90
N TYR A 97 -11.01 6.24 -2.10
CA TYR A 97 -9.56 6.20 -2.03
C TYR A 97 -9.02 4.88 -1.45
N CYS A 98 -9.64 4.39 -0.37
CA CYS A 98 -9.22 3.17 0.30
C CYS A 98 -9.39 1.94 -0.59
N ASP A 99 -10.42 1.88 -1.42
CA ASP A 99 -10.59 0.82 -2.44
C ASP A 99 -9.42 0.78 -3.41
N GLU A 100 -9.16 1.91 -4.09
CA GLU A 100 -8.10 2.04 -5.07
C GLU A 100 -6.71 1.78 -4.46
N ALA A 101 -6.46 2.29 -3.26
CA ALA A 101 -5.21 2.08 -2.55
C ALA A 101 -5.03 0.63 -2.11
N TYR A 102 -6.09 -0.05 -1.68
CA TYR A 102 -6.04 -1.46 -1.33
C TYR A 102 -5.65 -2.33 -2.53
N GLU A 103 -6.24 -2.07 -3.70
CA GLU A 103 -5.88 -2.78 -4.93
C GLU A 103 -4.41 -2.60 -5.29
N ARG A 104 -3.89 -1.36 -5.24
CA ARG A 104 -2.47 -1.07 -5.48
C ARG A 104 -1.55 -1.82 -4.52
N VAL A 105 -1.88 -1.82 -3.23
CA VAL A 105 -1.13 -2.57 -2.20
C VAL A 105 -1.13 -4.06 -2.52
N PHE A 106 -2.29 -4.63 -2.86
CA PHE A 106 -2.39 -6.05 -3.20
C PHE A 106 -1.56 -6.40 -4.44
N GLN A 107 -1.59 -5.56 -5.48
CA GLN A 107 -0.79 -5.74 -6.69
C GLN A 107 0.71 -5.69 -6.38
N HIS A 108 1.17 -4.69 -5.61
CA HIS A 108 2.58 -4.56 -5.23
C HIS A 108 3.06 -5.76 -4.41
N LEU A 109 2.28 -6.22 -3.43
CA LEU A 109 2.62 -7.39 -2.63
C LEU A 109 2.51 -8.71 -3.42
N GLY A 110 1.61 -8.78 -4.40
CA GLY A 110 1.45 -9.92 -5.30
C GLY A 110 2.66 -10.12 -6.20
N VAL A 111 3.26 -9.04 -6.69
CA VAL A 111 4.51 -9.08 -7.48
C VAL A 111 5.65 -9.74 -6.71
N LEU A 112 5.77 -9.48 -5.41
CA LEU A 112 6.81 -10.07 -4.56
C LEU A 112 6.73 -11.61 -4.42
N LYS A 113 5.56 -12.20 -4.71
CA LYS A 113 5.34 -13.66 -4.64
C LYS A 113 5.48 -14.35 -5.99
N SER A 114 5.40 -13.61 -7.10
CA SER A 114 5.38 -14.17 -8.45
C SER A 114 6.78 -14.37 -9.01
N ARG A 115 7.21 -15.62 -9.18
CA ARG A 115 8.51 -15.96 -9.79
C ARG A 115 8.68 -15.38 -11.19
N SER A 116 7.61 -15.31 -11.99
CA SER A 116 7.66 -14.71 -13.33
C SER A 116 7.98 -13.22 -13.27
N LYS A 117 7.38 -12.48 -12.32
CA LYS A 117 7.67 -11.06 -12.15
C LYS A 117 9.07 -10.82 -11.58
N LEU A 118 9.58 -11.73 -10.74
CA LEU A 118 10.97 -11.67 -10.27
C LEU A 118 11.97 -11.82 -11.41
N LYS A 119 11.73 -12.72 -12.38
CA LYS A 119 12.57 -12.84 -13.59
C LYS A 119 12.62 -11.55 -14.40
N ASN A 120 11.54 -10.76 -14.42
CA ASN A 120 11.56 -9.46 -15.09
C ASN A 120 12.59 -8.51 -14.46
N PHE A 121 12.84 -8.58 -13.15
CA PHE A 121 13.90 -7.78 -12.51
C PHE A 121 15.30 -8.21 -12.95
N GLU A 122 15.51 -9.51 -13.17
CA GLU A 122 16.76 -10.03 -13.76
C GLU A 122 16.95 -9.51 -15.19
N PHE A 123 15.90 -9.53 -16.02
CA PHE A 123 15.95 -8.97 -17.38
C PHE A 123 16.19 -7.46 -17.38
N MET A 124 15.54 -6.71 -16.49
CA MET A 124 15.78 -5.28 -16.35
C MET A 124 17.24 -4.99 -15.99
N ARG A 125 17.84 -5.79 -15.10
CA ARG A 125 19.27 -5.68 -14.76
C ARG A 125 20.16 -5.95 -15.96
N ALA A 126 19.91 -7.03 -16.70
CA ALA A 126 20.68 -7.39 -17.89
C ALA A 126 20.62 -6.29 -18.95
N VAL A 127 19.42 -5.82 -19.30
CA VAL A 127 19.23 -4.73 -20.28
C VAL A 127 19.94 -3.45 -19.84
N SER A 128 19.86 -3.10 -18.55
CA SER A 128 20.53 -1.92 -18.02
C SER A 128 22.05 -2.01 -18.14
N LEU A 129 22.62 -3.20 -17.91
CA LEU A 129 24.05 -3.45 -18.05
C LEU A 129 24.49 -3.39 -19.51
N ASP A 130 23.72 -3.97 -20.42
CA ASP A 130 23.99 -3.92 -21.85
C ASP A 130 24.01 -2.46 -22.35
N VAL A 131 22.99 -1.68 -21.99
CA VAL A 131 22.88 -0.26 -22.37
C VAL A 131 24.03 0.57 -21.78
N ALA A 132 24.38 0.33 -20.51
CA ALA A 132 25.50 1.01 -19.86
C ALA A 132 26.85 0.71 -20.53
N ASN A 133 27.07 -0.55 -20.94
CA ASN A 133 28.31 -0.95 -21.63
C ASN A 133 28.40 -0.41 -23.06
N THR A 134 27.27 -0.33 -23.76
CA THR A 134 27.21 0.16 -25.15
C THR A 134 27.21 1.69 -25.22
N GLY A 135 26.80 2.36 -24.13
CA GLY A 135 26.63 3.82 -24.09
C GLY A 135 25.35 4.31 -24.77
N GLY A 136 24.38 3.42 -25.02
CA GLY A 136 23.17 3.70 -25.78
C GLY A 136 22.28 2.48 -26.01
N PRO A 137 21.15 2.63 -26.71
CA PRO A 137 20.29 1.50 -27.07
C PRO A 137 21.02 0.53 -28.01
N LEU A 138 20.95 -0.77 -27.70
CA LEU A 138 21.59 -1.81 -28.53
C LEU A 138 20.79 -2.11 -29.80
N GLN A 139 19.48 -1.88 -29.74
CA GLN A 139 18.60 -2.17 -30.86
C GLN A 139 18.87 -1.16 -31.97
N LEU A 140 19.42 -1.65 -33.08
CA LEU A 140 19.41 -0.93 -34.33
C LEU A 140 17.99 -1.00 -34.93
N ASN A 141 17.69 -0.06 -35.83
CA ASN A 141 16.43 -0.12 -36.53
C ASN A 141 16.30 -1.45 -37.31
N PRO A 142 15.07 -1.92 -37.58
CA PRO A 142 14.87 -3.19 -38.29
C PRO A 142 15.45 -3.22 -39.72
N LEU A 143 15.82 -2.05 -40.26
CA LEU A 143 16.40 -1.91 -41.58
C LEU A 143 17.92 -2.11 -41.58
N GLY A 144 18.57 -2.02 -40.42
CA GLY A 144 20.02 -2.14 -40.29
C GLY A 144 20.79 -1.03 -41.02
N VAL A 145 20.13 0.11 -41.31
CA VAL A 145 20.68 1.26 -42.04
C VAL A 145 20.57 2.53 -41.21
#